data_AF-A0A6J1CLN7-F1
#
_entry.id   AF-A0A6J1CLN7-F1
#
_cell.length_a   1.000
_cell.length_b   1.000
_cell.length_c   1.000
_cell.angle_alpha   90.00
_cell.angle_beta   90.00
_cell.angle_gamma   90.00
#
_symmetry.space_group_name_H-M   'P 1'
#
loop_
_entity.id
_entity.type
_entity.pdbx_description
1 polymer ?
#
loop_
_entity_poly.entity_id
_entity_poly.type
_entity_poly.pdbx_seq_one_letter_code
_entity_poly.pdbx_strand_id
1 'polypeptide(L)'
;MANSPLKSDALLEQLKQYLTTDAGKQIIEKVGHVYQINIAPKKIGTDEVIYTIDLKKGEVTKGPYEGGKPDATLSFKDEDFIKIALGKMNPQIAFLRGALKVKGSIGAAQKFTPDIFPKPAKL
;
A
#
# COMPACT_ATOMS: atom_id res chain seq x y z
N MET A 1 3.08 7.74 -22.52
CA MET A 1 2.23 6.54 -22.66
C MET A 1 1.18 6.62 -21.57
N ALA A 2 -0.10 6.62 -21.94
CA ALA A 2 -1.19 6.86 -21.02
C ALA A 2 -1.35 5.66 -20.07
N ASN A 3 -0.77 5.75 -18.86
CA ASN A 3 -1.17 4.85 -17.79
C ASN A 3 -2.64 5.13 -17.50
N SER A 4 -3.50 4.16 -17.84
CA SER A 4 -4.89 4.20 -17.41
C SER A 4 -4.91 4.35 -15.88
N PRO A 5 -5.79 5.20 -15.33
CA PRO A 5 -5.87 5.39 -13.89
C PRO A 5 -6.14 4.05 -13.22
N LEU A 6 -5.33 3.73 -12.21
CA LEU A 6 -5.53 2.53 -11.42
C LEU A 6 -6.73 2.77 -10.52
N LYS A 7 -7.53 1.73 -10.25
CA LYS A 7 -8.64 1.83 -9.30
C LYS A 7 -8.13 2.22 -7.90
N SER A 8 -6.87 1.87 -7.61
CA SER A 8 -6.17 2.17 -6.37
C SER A 8 -5.70 3.62 -6.22
N ASP A 9 -5.73 4.43 -7.29
CA ASP A 9 -5.30 5.84 -7.22
C ASP A 9 -6.14 6.62 -6.22
N ALA A 10 -7.47 6.52 -6.32
CA ALA A 10 -8.40 7.18 -5.39
C ALA A 10 -8.22 6.73 -3.94
N LEU A 11 -7.95 5.44 -3.71
CA LEU A 11 -7.69 4.90 -2.38
C LEU A 11 -6.40 5.47 -1.77
N LEU A 12 -5.35 5.64 -2.57
CA LEU A 12 -4.07 6.21 -2.11
C LEU A 12 -4.20 7.71 -1.83
N GLU A 13 -4.99 8.44 -2.61
CA GLU A 13 -5.34 9.83 -2.32
C GLU A 13 -6.14 9.96 -1.02
N GLN A 14 -7.12 9.08 -0.81
CA GLN A 14 -7.86 9.01 0.46
C GLN A 14 -6.95 8.65 1.63
N LEU A 15 -6.01 7.71 1.45
CA LEU A 15 -5.00 7.38 2.46
C LEU A 15 -4.15 8.60 2.80
N LYS A 16 -3.69 9.36 1.81
CA LYS A 16 -2.92 10.59 2.03
C LYS A 16 -3.67 11.57 2.92
N GLN A 17 -4.96 11.78 2.67
CA GLN A 17 -5.79 12.64 3.51
C GLN A 17 -5.98 12.04 4.90
N TYR A 18 -6.26 10.74 4.99
CA TYR A 18 -6.45 10.03 6.25
C TYR A 18 -5.24 10.13 7.18
N LEU A 19 -4.01 10.04 6.66
CA LEU A 19 -2.79 10.16 7.44
C LEU A 19 -2.61 11.54 8.11
N THR A 20 -3.31 12.57 7.63
CA THR A 20 -3.29 13.91 8.26
C THR A 20 -4.23 14.03 9.48
N THR A 21 -5.17 13.09 9.64
CA THR A 21 -6.11 13.05 10.76
C THR A 21 -5.48 12.47 12.03
N ASP A 22 -6.08 12.69 13.20
CA ASP A 22 -5.57 12.12 14.46
C ASP A 22 -5.57 10.58 14.47
N ALA A 23 -6.54 9.95 13.80
CA ALA A 23 -6.55 8.50 13.60
C ALA A 23 -5.38 8.05 12.70
N GLY A 24 -5.09 8.80 11.64
CA GLY A 24 -3.93 8.58 10.78
C GLY A 24 -2.60 8.70 11.52
N LYS A 25 -2.45 9.70 12.39
CA LYS A 25 -1.26 9.85 13.25
C LYS A 25 -1.02 8.66 14.17
N GLN A 26 -2.09 8.09 14.75
CA GLN A 26 -1.96 6.86 15.55
C GLN A 26 -1.45 5.67 14.72
N ILE A 27 -1.84 5.59 13.44
CA ILE A 27 -1.32 4.57 12.52
C ILE A 27 0.17 4.79 12.24
N ILE A 28 0.59 6.03 12.00
CA ILE A 28 2.00 6.41 11.81
C ILE A 28 2.83 5.96 13.01
N GLU A 29 2.39 6.28 14.23
CA GLU A 29 3.09 5.90 15.48
C GLU A 29 3.14 4.39 15.70
N LYS A 30 2.05 3.66 15.38
CA LYS A 30 1.95 2.21 15.59
C LYS A 30 2.76 1.40 14.57
N VAL A 31 2.76 1.85 13.32
CA VAL A 31 3.39 1.13 12.20
C VAL A 31 4.83 1.58 12.02
N GLY A 32 5.09 2.87 11.81
CA GLY A 32 6.44 3.46 11.79
C GLY A 32 7.37 2.95 10.68
N HIS A 33 6.83 2.55 9.53
CA HIS A 33 7.60 1.95 8.43
C HIS A 33 7.38 2.69 7.10
N VAL A 34 8.36 2.58 6.21
CA VAL A 34 8.27 3.06 4.82
C VAL A 34 8.01 1.88 3.90
N TYR A 35 6.89 1.95 3.17
CA TYR A 35 6.50 0.93 2.21
C TYR A 35 6.60 1.46 0.80
N GLN A 36 7.27 0.70 -0.07
CA GLN A 36 7.10 0.88 -1.51
C GLN A 36 6.04 -0.09 -2.02
N ILE A 37 5.09 0.42 -2.77
CA ILE A 37 3.96 -0.32 -3.29
C ILE A 37 4.10 -0.35 -4.82
N ASN A 38 4.18 -1.53 -5.39
CA ASN A 38 4.20 -1.74 -6.84
C ASN A 38 2.85 -2.31 -7.27
N ILE A 39 2.06 -1.51 -7.98
CA ILE A 39 0.72 -1.89 -8.41
C ILE A 39 0.73 -2.20 -9.89
N ALA A 40 0.49 -3.47 -10.23
CA ALA A 40 0.34 -3.89 -11.60
C ALA A 40 -1.12 -3.81 -12.05
N PRO A 41 -1.44 -3.26 -13.23
CA PRO A 41 -2.81 -3.23 -13.73
C PRO A 41 -3.38 -4.63 -14.01
N LYS A 42 -2.54 -5.59 -14.44
CA LYS A 42 -2.96 -6.96 -14.76
C LYS A 42 -2.03 -8.05 -14.21
N LYS A 43 -0.71 -7.88 -14.37
CA LYS A 43 0.28 -8.90 -14.02
C LYS A 43 1.44 -8.28 -13.26
N ILE A 44 1.70 -8.80 -12.06
CA ILE A 44 2.83 -8.37 -11.21
C ILE A 44 4.13 -8.47 -12.02
N GLY A 45 4.90 -7.39 -12.04
CA GLY A 45 6.13 -7.20 -12.80
C GLY A 45 5.94 -6.61 -14.21
N THR A 46 4.73 -6.19 -14.59
CA THR A 46 4.43 -5.60 -15.90
C THR A 46 3.66 -4.30 -15.72
N ASP A 47 4.16 -3.21 -16.33
CA ASP A 47 3.57 -1.86 -16.28
C ASP A 47 3.21 -1.41 -14.85
N GLU A 48 4.08 -1.71 -13.88
CA GLU A 48 3.82 -1.40 -12.48
C GLU A 48 3.89 0.10 -12.23
N VAL A 49 2.88 0.60 -11.53
CA VAL A 49 2.91 1.95 -10.97
C VAL A 49 3.45 1.85 -9.56
N ILE A 50 4.49 2.62 -9.29
CA ILE A 50 5.13 2.65 -7.98
C ILE A 50 4.52 3.78 -7.16
N TYR A 51 4.19 3.46 -5.92
CA TYR A 51 3.80 4.40 -4.88
C TYR A 51 4.67 4.20 -3.64
N THR A 52 4.86 5.26 -2.89
CA THR A 52 5.56 5.25 -1.62
C THR A 52 4.58 5.67 -0.54
N ILE A 53 4.48 4.86 0.52
CA ILE A 53 3.73 5.14 1.74
C ILE A 53 4.75 5.26 2.86
N ASP A 54 5.09 6.49 3.23
CA ASP A 54 5.99 6.81 4.34
C ASP A 54 5.16 7.00 5.61
N LEU A 55 5.01 5.93 6.41
CA LEU A 55 4.35 5.99 7.72
C LEU A 55 5.31 6.41 8.84
N LYS A 56 6.49 6.97 8.52
CA LYS A 56 7.30 7.74 9.48
C LYS A 56 6.97 9.22 9.40
N LYS A 57 6.66 9.70 8.19
CA LYS A 57 6.25 11.09 7.94
C LYS A 57 4.74 11.31 7.78
N GLY A 58 3.99 10.24 7.51
CA GLY A 58 2.56 10.34 7.18
C GLY A 58 2.31 10.76 5.73
N GLU A 59 3.21 10.43 4.82
CA GLU A 59 3.17 10.89 3.44
C GLU A 59 2.88 9.75 2.47
N VAL A 60 2.10 10.04 1.43
CA VAL A 60 1.89 9.14 0.29
C VAL A 60 2.29 9.89 -0.97
N THR A 61 3.22 9.32 -1.73
CA THR A 61 3.74 9.90 -2.97
C THR A 61 3.70 8.87 -4.10
N LYS A 62 3.51 9.36 -5.32
CA LYS A 62 3.63 8.53 -6.53
C LYS A 62 5.09 8.53 -6.95
N GLY A 63 5.65 7.34 -7.17
CA GLY A 63 7.05 7.13 -7.50
C GLY A 63 7.79 6.24 -6.50
N PRO A 64 9.01 5.80 -6.86
CA PRO A 64 9.88 5.04 -5.97
C PRO A 64 10.29 5.86 -4.76
N TYR A 65 10.63 5.17 -3.67
CA TYR A 65 11.09 5.84 -2.46
C TYR A 65 12.47 6.46 -2.69
N GLU A 66 12.57 7.78 -2.55
CA GLU A 66 13.82 8.53 -2.79
C GLU A 66 14.74 8.58 -1.56
N GLY A 67 14.22 8.27 -0.36
CA GLY A 67 14.97 8.30 0.89
C GLY A 67 15.87 7.08 1.14
N GLY A 68 16.28 6.37 0.08
CA GLY A 68 17.12 5.17 0.15
C GLY A 68 16.30 3.87 0.02
N LYS A 69 16.42 2.96 0.99
CA LYS A 69 15.77 1.65 0.94
C LYS A 69 14.46 1.66 1.75
N PRO A 70 13.31 1.29 1.16
CA PRO A 70 12.08 1.11 1.92
C PRO A 70 12.20 -0.11 2.86
N ASP A 71 11.46 -0.11 3.97
CA ASP A 71 11.44 -1.21 4.92
C ASP A 71 10.89 -2.49 4.27
N ALA A 72 9.85 -2.34 3.45
CA ALA A 72 9.32 -3.41 2.61
C ALA A 72 8.82 -2.88 1.27
N THR A 73 8.95 -3.71 0.23
CA THR A 73 8.34 -3.50 -1.08
C THR A 73 7.26 -4.56 -1.29
N LEU A 74 6.04 -4.11 -1.56
CA LEU A 74 4.87 -4.95 -1.76
C LEU A 74 4.44 -4.83 -3.22
N SER A 75 4.36 -5.95 -3.93
CA SER A 75 3.92 -5.97 -5.33
C SER A 75 2.66 -6.82 -5.48
N PHE A 76 1.62 -6.26 -6.09
CA PHE A 76 0.33 -6.92 -6.28
C PHE A 76 -0.41 -6.34 -7.49
N LYS A 77 -1.50 -6.99 -7.89
CA LYS A 77 -2.41 -6.43 -8.89
C LYS A 77 -3.27 -5.34 -8.27
N ASP A 78 -3.68 -4.38 -9.08
CA ASP A 78 -4.60 -3.29 -8.70
C ASP A 78 -5.86 -3.82 -8.00
N GLU A 79 -6.45 -4.88 -8.53
CA GLU A 79 -7.66 -5.48 -7.95
C GLU A 79 -7.40 -6.18 -6.60
N ASP A 80 -6.25 -6.82 -6.45
CA ASP A 80 -5.90 -7.52 -5.21
C ASP A 80 -5.52 -6.51 -4.12
N PHE A 81 -4.86 -5.40 -4.49
CA PHE A 81 -4.58 -4.30 -3.58
C PHE A 81 -5.85 -3.76 -2.94
N ILE A 82 -6.86 -3.44 -3.76
CA ILE A 82 -8.11 -2.88 -3.28
C ILE A 82 -8.81 -3.87 -2.35
N LYS A 83 -8.81 -5.15 -2.68
CA LYS A 83 -9.37 -6.17 -1.79
C LYS A 83 -8.62 -6.21 -0.46
N ILE A 84 -7.30 -6.11 -0.46
CA ILE A 84 -6.49 -6.08 0.76
C ILE A 84 -6.80 -4.82 1.57
N ALA A 85 -6.75 -3.64 0.96
CA ALA A 85 -7.01 -2.37 1.65
C ALA A 85 -8.44 -2.28 2.22
N LEU A 86 -9.42 -2.85 1.53
CA LEU A 86 -10.80 -2.93 2.02
C LEU A 86 -11.03 -4.08 3.02
N GLY A 87 -10.00 -4.85 3.39
CA GLY A 87 -10.11 -6.00 4.28
C GLY A 87 -10.87 -7.20 3.69
N LYS A 88 -11.18 -7.19 2.39
CA LYS A 88 -11.84 -8.29 1.66
C LYS A 88 -10.89 -9.43 1.31
N MET A 89 -9.58 -9.20 1.38
CA MET A 89 -8.55 -10.21 1.20
C MET A 89 -7.51 -10.10 2.31
N ASN A 90 -7.20 -11.23 2.95
CA ASN A 90 -6.14 -11.27 3.94
C ASN A 90 -4.76 -11.18 3.24
N PRO A 91 -3.89 -10.22 3.62
CA PRO A 91 -2.59 -10.02 2.96
C PRO A 91 -1.65 -11.21 3.13
N GLN A 92 -1.71 -11.95 4.24
CA GLN A 92 -0.91 -13.16 4.44
C GLN A 92 -1.32 -14.26 3.47
N ILE A 93 -2.62 -14.45 3.27
CA ILE A 93 -3.14 -15.41 2.28
C ILE A 93 -2.80 -14.98 0.85
N ALA A 94 -2.88 -13.68 0.56
CA ALA A 94 -2.47 -13.14 -0.75
C ALA A 94 -0.99 -13.43 -1.02
N PHE A 95 -0.12 -13.30 -0.01
CA PHE A 95 1.29 -13.63 -0.13
C PHE A 95 1.52 -15.11 -0.41
N LEU A 96 0.90 -16.00 0.38
CA LEU A 96 1.01 -17.45 0.21
C LEU A 96 0.53 -17.93 -1.17
N ARG A 97 -0.46 -17.26 -1.76
CA ARG A 97 -1.00 -17.58 -3.10
C ARG A 97 -0.25 -16.89 -4.24
N GLY A 98 0.78 -16.08 -3.94
CA GLY A 98 1.54 -15.33 -4.93
C GLY A 98 0.82 -14.10 -5.51
N ALA A 99 -0.32 -13.71 -4.96
CA ALA A 99 -1.06 -12.49 -5.32
C ALA A 99 -0.44 -11.23 -4.70
N LEU A 100 0.34 -11.39 -3.64
CA LEU A 100 1.22 -10.38 -3.05
C LEU A 100 2.66 -10.93 -3.09
N LYS A 101 3.61 -10.13 -3.59
CA LYS A 101 5.05 -10.39 -3.45
C LYS A 101 5.63 -9.39 -2.47
N VAL A 102 6.48 -9.88 -1.58
CA VAL A 102 7.17 -9.06 -0.58
C VAL A 102 8.67 -9.12 -0.85
N LYS A 103 9.32 -7.95 -0.86
CA LYS A 103 10.78 -7.81 -0.75
C LYS A 103 11.12 -6.95 0.46
N GLY A 104 12.26 -7.18 1.10
CA GLY A 104 12.66 -6.45 2.31
C GLY A 104 12.20 -7.16 3.59
N SER A 105 11.82 -6.40 4.61
CA SER A 105 11.48 -6.93 5.93
C SER A 105 10.10 -7.60 5.93
N ILE A 106 10.07 -8.90 6.25
CA ILE A 106 8.81 -9.65 6.45
C ILE A 106 8.03 -9.11 7.64
N GLY A 107 8.70 -8.72 8.73
CA GLY A 107 8.04 -8.12 9.90
C GLY A 107 7.36 -6.79 9.56
N ALA A 108 8.00 -5.95 8.74
CA ALA A 108 7.36 -4.73 8.23
C ALA A 108 6.16 -5.07 7.34
N ALA A 109 6.28 -6.04 6.44
CA ALA A 109 5.17 -6.47 5.59
C ALA A 109 3.99 -7.05 6.39
N GLN A 110 4.24 -7.74 7.50
CA GLN A 110 3.17 -8.24 8.38
C GLN A 110 2.41 -7.11 9.09
N LYS A 111 3.08 -5.98 9.36
CA LYS A 111 2.42 -4.77 9.86
C LYS A 111 1.61 -4.03 8.81
N PHE A 112 1.76 -4.36 7.53
CA PHE A 112 0.94 -3.81 6.46
C PHE A 112 -0.45 -4.47 6.47
N THR A 113 -1.32 -3.99 7.36
CA THR A 113 -2.68 -4.51 7.51
C THR A 113 -3.71 -3.54 6.92
N PRO A 114 -4.94 -4.01 6.65
CA PRO A 114 -6.03 -3.15 6.16
C PRO A 114 -6.33 -1.97 7.10
N ASP A 115 -5.97 -2.06 8.39
CA ASP A 115 -6.18 -0.98 9.37
C ASP A 115 -5.40 0.30 9.08
N ILE A 116 -4.38 0.24 8.20
CA ILE A 116 -3.65 1.42 7.73
C ILE A 116 -4.55 2.31 6.87
N PHE A 117 -5.49 1.69 6.16
CA PHE A 117 -6.38 2.37 5.24
C PHE A 117 -7.59 2.93 5.98
N PRO A 118 -8.16 4.05 5.52
CA PRO A 118 -9.43 4.52 6.04
C PRO A 118 -10.46 3.40 5.87
N LYS A 119 -11.12 3.03 6.97
CA LYS A 119 -12.20 2.03 6.89
C LYS A 119 -13.23 2.52 5.89
N PRO A 120 -13.68 1.69 4.94
CA PRO A 120 -14.78 2.07 4.09
C PRO A 120 -15.95 2.43 5.01
N ALA A 121 -16.37 3.70 4.98
CA ALA A 121 -17.64 4.09 5.57
C ALA A 121 -18.66 3.11 5.00
N LYS A 122 -19.47 2.48 5.87
CA LYS A 122 -20.52 1.55 5.45
C LYS A 122 -21.29 2.22 4.30
N LEU A 123 -21.05 1.75 3.06
CA LEU A 123 -21.90 2.04 1.91
C LEU A 123 -23.26 1.41 2.15
#